data_AF-A0A941P037-F1
#
_entry.id   AF-A0A941P037-F1
#
_cell.length_a   1.000
_cell.length_b   1.000
_cell.length_c   1.000
_cell.angle_alpha   90.00
_cell.angle_beta   90.00
_cell.angle_gamma   90.00
#
_symmetry.space_group_name_H-M   'P 1'
#
loop_
_entity.id
_entity.type
_entity.pdbx_description
1 polymer ?
#
loop_
_entity_poly.entity_id
_entity_poly.type
_entity_poly.pdbx_seq_one_letter_code
_entity_poly.pdbx_strand_id
1 'polypeptide(L)' 'MTRPLRLEFPHALYHVTSRGDRREAIFEDDDDRLRFLEILEMVVLDHNWLCHGYCLMDNHYHLIIETPNGNLSHA' A
#
# COMPACT_ATOMS: atom_id res chain seq x y z
N MET A 1 22.84 1.10 -10.14
CA MET A 1 23.15 0.82 -8.73
C MET A 1 22.29 -0.34 -8.28
N THR A 2 22.81 -1.24 -7.45
CA THR A 2 22.03 -2.33 -6.87
C THR A 2 21.11 -1.77 -5.79
N ARG A 3 19.80 -2.02 -5.89
CA ARG A 3 18.85 -1.64 -4.84
C ARG A 3 19.15 -2.47 -3.60
N PRO A 4 19.31 -1.88 -2.41
CA PRO A 4 19.45 -2.63 -1.16
C PRO A 4 18.32 -3.65 -1.01
N LEU A 5 18.61 -4.77 -0.35
CA LEU A 5 17.59 -5.75 0.00
C LEU A 5 16.53 -5.06 0.86
N ARG A 6 15.25 -5.22 0.50
CA ARG A 6 14.15 -4.81 1.35
C ARG A 6 14.02 -5.85 2.45
N LEU A 7 14.32 -5.45 3.69
CA LEU A 7 14.20 -6.34 4.84
C LEU A 7 12.73 -6.52 5.22
N GLU A 8 12.35 -7.77 5.43
CA GLU A 8 11.02 -8.17 5.89
C GLU A 8 11.15 -9.01 7.16
N PHE A 9 10.43 -8.62 8.20
CA PHE A 9 10.41 -9.32 9.48
C PHE A 9 9.04 -9.15 10.15
N PRO A 10 8.63 -10.10 11.01
CA PRO A 10 7.38 -10.03 11.76
C PRO A 10 7.21 -8.69 12.49
N HIS A 11 6.00 -8.13 12.43
CA HIS A 11 5.62 -6.86 13.05
C HIS A 11 6.36 -5.63 12.53
N ALA A 12 7.03 -5.73 11.38
CA ALA A 12 7.64 -4.57 10.75
C ALA A 12 6.57 -3.57 10.28
N LEU A 13 6.84 -2.29 10.48
CA LEU A 13 6.00 -1.18 10.03
C LEU A 13 6.60 -0.56 8.76
N TYR A 14 5.75 -0.38 7.74
CA TYR A 14 6.14 0.12 6.44
C TYR A 14 5.33 1.34 6.04
N HIS A 15 6.02 2.32 5.45
CA HIS A 15 5.41 3.35 4.64
C HIS A 15 5.40 2.90 3.19
N VAL A 16 4.24 2.47 2.69
CA VAL A 16 4.06 2.03 1.31
C VAL A 16 3.55 3.20 0.48
N THR A 17 4.19 3.45 -0.65
CA THR A 17 3.78 4.52 -1.57
C THR A 17 3.80 4.02 -3.00
N SER A 18 2.87 4.50 -3.80
CA SER A 18 2.88 4.36 -5.25
C SER A 18 2.42 5.65 -5.88
N ARG A 19 2.95 5.96 -7.06
CA ARG A 19 2.68 7.18 -7.80
C ARG A 19 2.46 6.83 -9.27
N GLY A 20 1.48 7.48 -9.89
CA GLY A 20 1.18 7.34 -11.30
C GLY A 20 2.40 7.61 -12.18
N ASP A 21 2.54 6.83 -13.24
CA ASP A 21 3.56 7.11 -14.26
C ASP A 21 3.38 8.55 -14.77
N ARG A 22 4.51 9.23 -15.02
CA ARG A 22 4.52 10.66 -15.41
C ARG A 22 3.72 11.59 -14.47
N ARG A 23 3.44 11.16 -13.23
CA ARG A 23 2.61 11.87 -12.24
C ARG A 23 1.17 12.09 -12.70
N GLU A 24 0.71 11.28 -13.64
CA GLU A 24 -0.67 11.28 -14.12
C GLU A 24 -1.62 10.81 -13.01
N ALA A 25 -2.90 11.19 -13.13
CA ALA A 25 -3.90 10.78 -12.17
C ALA A 25 -4.06 9.25 -12.16
N ILE A 26 -4.14 8.66 -10.97
CA ILE A 26 -4.44 7.25 -10.72
C ILE A 26 -5.85 7.07 -10.14
N PHE A 27 -6.47 8.16 -9.67
CA PHE A 27 -7.88 8.23 -9.30
C PHE A 27 -8.51 9.36 -10.12
N GLU A 28 -9.43 9.04 -11.02
CA GLU A 28 -10.13 10.03 -11.84
C GLU A 28 -11.27 10.69 -11.05
N ASP A 29 -11.91 9.91 -10.18
CA ASP A 29 -13.03 10.33 -9.34
C ASP A 29 -13.01 9.60 -7.98
N ASP A 30 -14.04 9.85 -7.17
CA ASP A 30 -14.16 9.24 -5.85
C ASP A 30 -14.57 7.76 -5.90
N ASP A 31 -15.19 7.30 -6.99
CA ASP A 31 -15.53 5.89 -7.15
C ASP A 31 -14.25 5.05 -7.30
N ASP A 32 -13.23 5.58 -7.97
CA ASP A 32 -11.90 4.93 -8.02
C ASP A 32 -11.25 4.84 -6.63
N ARG A 33 -11.39 5.88 -5.80
CA ARG A 33 -10.87 5.87 -4.42
C ARG A 33 -11.60 4.82 -3.57
N LEU A 34 -12.92 4.71 -3.72
CA LEU A 34 -13.72 3.69 -3.02
C LEU A 34 -13.32 2.27 -3.45
N ARG A 35 -13.21 2.01 -4.75
CA ARG A 35 -12.73 0.71 -5.28
C ARG A 35 -11.34 0.36 -4.78
N PHE A 36 -10.43 1.33 -4.71
CA PHE A 36 -9.10 1.11 -4.16
C PHE A 36 -9.16 0.70 -2.68
N LEU A 37 -10.02 1.33 -1.88
CA LEU A 37 -10.20 0.98 -0.47
C LEU A 37 -10.81 -0.42 -0.29
N GLU A 38 -11.76 -0.81 -1.14
CA GLU A 38 -12.31 -2.17 -1.15
C GLU A 38 -11.21 -3.21 -1.45
N ILE A 39 -10.35 -2.93 -2.44
CA ILE A 39 -9.21 -3.79 -2.77
C ILE A 39 -8.20 -3.83 -1.61
N LEU A 40 -7.89 -2.67 -1.03
CA LEU A 40 -6.98 -2.59 0.11
C LEU A 40 -7.50 -3.39 1.31
N GLU A 41 -8.80 -3.32 1.60
CA GLU A 41 -9.42 -4.11 2.67
C GLU A 41 -9.26 -5.62 2.41
N MET A 42 -9.56 -6.09 1.19
CA MET A 42 -9.36 -7.50 0.82
C MET A 42 -7.91 -7.94 1.03
N VAL A 43 -6.94 -7.16 0.55
CA VAL A 43 -5.51 -7.47 0.71
C VAL A 43 -5.10 -7.49 2.18
N VAL A 44 -5.56 -6.52 2.96
CA VAL A 44 -5.23 -6.44 4.40
C VAL A 44 -5.73 -7.68 5.14
N LEU A 45 -6.95 -8.14 4.81
CA LEU A 45 -7.53 -9.35 5.40
C LEU A 45 -6.81 -10.62 4.94
N ASP A 46 -6.62 -10.79 3.63
CA ASP A 46 -6.04 -12.00 3.03
C ASP A 46 -4.59 -12.22 3.47
N HIS A 47 -3.83 -11.16 3.68
CA HIS A 47 -2.42 -11.22 4.08
C HIS A 47 -2.18 -11.08 5.59
N ASN A 48 -3.23 -10.92 6.39
CA ASN A 48 -3.15 -10.64 7.83
C ASN A 48 -2.25 -9.43 8.11
N TRP A 49 -2.52 -8.31 7.45
CA TRP A 49 -1.85 -7.03 7.68
C TRP A 49 -2.66 -6.17 8.65
N LEU A 50 -2.02 -5.14 9.19
CA LEU A 50 -2.69 -4.07 9.92
C LEU A 50 -2.46 -2.75 9.19
N CYS A 51 -3.54 -2.12 8.74
CA CYS A 51 -3.49 -0.79 8.15
C CYS A 51 -3.74 0.26 9.23
N HIS A 52 -2.69 1.00 9.60
CA HIS A 52 -2.75 2.04 10.63
C HIS A 52 -3.25 3.38 10.09
N GLY A 53 -3.15 3.58 8.77
CA GLY A 53 -3.64 4.79 8.11
C GLY A 53 -3.31 4.82 6.63
N TYR A 54 -4.05 5.65 5.89
CA TYR A 54 -3.87 5.85 4.47
C TYR A 54 -4.15 7.31 4.06
N CYS A 55 -3.59 7.72 2.93
CA CYS A 55 -3.89 8.98 2.25
C CYS A 55 -3.96 8.72 0.75
N LEU A 56 -5.08 9.10 0.11
CA LEU A 56 -5.32 8.94 -1.32
C LEU A 56 -5.32 10.32 -1.99
N MET A 57 -4.33 10.57 -2.83
CA MET A 57 -4.20 11.79 -3.63
C MET A 57 -4.35 11.44 -5.11
N ASP A 58 -4.69 12.41 -5.95
CA ASP A 58 -5.06 12.17 -7.35
C ASP A 58 -4.04 11.33 -8.14
N ASN A 59 -2.74 11.50 -7.88
CA ASN A 59 -1.68 10.80 -8.61
C ASN A 59 -0.80 9.88 -7.74
N HIS A 60 -1.11 9.71 -6.45
CA HIS A 60 -0.35 8.81 -5.58
C HIS A 60 -1.10 8.50 -4.29
N TYR A 61 -0.67 7.45 -3.60
CA TYR A 61 -1.18 7.13 -2.27
C TYR A 61 -0.05 6.80 -1.30
N HIS A 62 -0.38 6.90 -0.02
CA HIS A 62 0.47 6.52 1.09
C HIS A 62 -0.31 5.58 2.02
N LEU A 63 0.30 4.47 2.43
CA LEU A 63 -0.24 3.52 3.41
C LEU A 63 0.77 3.33 4.53
N ILE A 64 0.28 3.18 5.76
CA ILE A 64 1.07 2.76 6.92
C ILE A 64 0.64 1.35 7.28
N ILE A 65 1.46 0.37 6.89
CA ILE A 65 1.15 -1.06 6.99
C ILE A 65 2.09 -1.73 7.97
N GLU A 66 1.55 -2.44 8.94
CA GLU A 66 2.30 -3.42 9.73
C GLU A 66 2.06 -4.82 9.15
N THR A 67 3.13 -5.60 9.00
CA THR A 67 3.04 -7.00 8.55
C THR A 67 3.41 -7.96 9.69
N PRO A 68 2.43 -8.44 10.49
CA PRO A 68 2.66 -9.43 11.55
C PRO A 68 3.46 -10.64 11.09
N ASN A 69 3.28 -11.08 9.85
CA ASN A 69 3.94 -12.26 9.27
C ASN A 69 5.20 -11.94 8.45
N GLY A 70 5.62 -10.67 8.33
CA GLY A 70 6.78 -10.28 7.53
C GLY A 70 6.64 -10.63 6.04
N ASN A 71 5.44 -10.46 5.49
CA ASN A 71 5.01 -10.93 4.16
C ASN A 71 4.59 -9.78 3.23
N LEU A 72 5.23 -8.61 3.33
CA LEU A 72 4.84 -7.41 2.58
C LEU A 72 4.90 -7.63 1.07
N SER A 73 5.92 -8.34 0.57
CA SER A 73 6.09 -8.58 -0.87
C SER A 73 5.22 -9.70 -1.43
N HIS A 74 4.35 -10.32 -0.62
CA HIS A 74 3.53 -11.45 -1.04
C HIS A 74 2.10 -11.03 -1.45
N ALA A 75 1.73 -9.77 -1.24
CA ALA A 75 0.48 -9.19 -1.71
C ALA A 75 0.55 -8.73 -3.17
#